data_AF-A0AAW0DW56-F1
#
_entry.id   AF-A0AAW0DW56-F1
#
_cell.length_a   1.000
_cell.length_b   1.000
_cell.length_c   1.000
_cell.angle_alpha   90.00
_cell.angle_beta   90.00
_cell.angle_gamma   90.00
#
_symmetry.space_group_name_H-M   'P 1'
#
loop_
_entity.id
_entity.type
_entity.pdbx_description
1 polymer ?
#
loop_
_entity_poly.entity_id
_entity_poly.type
_entity_poly.pdbx_seq_one_letter_code
_entity_poly.pdbx_strand_id
1 'polypeptide(L)'
;MATKKAAESTLYHLSPRGFWKKFREVAAVNSEISTGLPLPAVNRFPPPASRPEKYSTPATKASDPAQNPYWKRDVRRAYPQLSIVTQSELSSLLIEHSRGPAVAAPTEEKKDVPADAPKPVDLSVAIQGITQNKKVYSVTSLPPTLPTSRPRWVPHLAEAAPHHPDSYFPMMLYK
;
A
#
# COMPACT_ATOMS: atom_id res chain seq x y z
N MET A 1 3.90 -26.22 13.36
CA MET A 1 4.43 -25.75 14.67
C MET A 1 5.90 -25.39 14.50
N ALA A 2 6.18 -24.18 14.07
CA ALA A 2 7.53 -23.64 14.02
C ALA A 2 7.55 -22.28 14.73
N THR A 3 7.18 -22.27 16.01
CA THR A 3 7.59 -21.20 16.92
C THR A 3 9.08 -21.41 17.18
N LYS A 4 9.92 -21.12 16.17
CA LYS A 4 11.34 -20.90 16.42
C LYS A 4 11.38 -19.76 17.44
N LYS A 5 11.74 -20.07 18.68
CA LYS A 5 11.99 -19.06 19.72
C LYS A 5 12.78 -17.94 19.06
N ALA A 6 12.24 -16.72 19.12
CA ALA A 6 12.81 -15.57 18.46
C ALA A 6 14.22 -15.32 19.03
N ALA A 7 15.25 -15.76 18.31
CA ALA A 7 16.66 -15.67 18.65
C ALA A 7 17.05 -16.26 20.03
N GLU A 8 18.05 -17.14 20.08
CA GLU A 8 18.65 -17.51 21.35
C GLU A 8 19.16 -16.25 22.06
N SER A 9 18.52 -15.87 23.16
CA SER A 9 18.80 -14.63 23.88
C SER A 9 20.26 -14.54 24.34
N THR A 10 20.95 -15.67 24.51
CA THR A 10 22.32 -15.72 25.02
C THR A 10 23.40 -15.77 23.93
N LEU A 11 23.03 -15.93 22.65
CA LEU A 11 23.98 -16.20 21.56
C LEU A 11 24.99 -15.07 21.31
N TYR A 12 24.54 -13.81 21.36
CA TYR A 12 25.37 -12.63 21.11
C TYR A 12 25.67 -11.81 22.37
N HIS A 13 25.40 -12.38 23.54
CA HIS A 13 25.58 -11.72 24.82
C HIS A 13 26.60 -12.44 25.70
N LEU A 14 27.31 -11.68 26.53
CA LEU A 14 28.26 -12.20 27.50
C LEU A 14 27.52 -13.08 28.52
N SER A 15 27.83 -14.38 28.52
CA SER A 15 27.25 -15.35 29.45
C SER A 15 28.31 -15.87 30.43
N PRO A 16 27.93 -16.10 31.71
CA PRO A 16 28.82 -16.73 32.68
C PRO A 16 29.14 -18.18 32.25
N ARG A 17 30.33 -18.66 32.61
CA ARG A 17 30.81 -20.03 32.32
C ARG A 17 31.14 -20.77 33.61
N GLY A 18 31.18 -22.11 33.53
CA GLY A 18 31.55 -22.97 34.66
C GLY A 18 30.55 -22.90 35.81
N PHE A 19 31.07 -22.76 37.03
CA PHE A 19 30.27 -22.70 38.26
C PHE A 19 29.20 -21.60 38.21
N TRP A 20 29.56 -20.39 37.79
CA TRP A 20 28.65 -19.23 37.75
C TRP A 20 27.50 -19.40 36.77
N LYS A 21 27.65 -20.24 35.74
CA LYS A 21 26.55 -20.60 34.82
C LYS A 21 25.49 -21.42 35.56
N LYS A 22 25.91 -22.48 36.25
CA LYS A 22 25.01 -23.36 37.02
C LYS A 22 24.31 -22.60 38.13
N PHE A 23 25.03 -21.73 38.83
CA PHE A 23 24.42 -20.87 39.86
C PHE A 23 23.33 -19.97 39.27
N ARG A 24 23.58 -19.32 38.14
CA ARG A 24 22.60 -18.47 37.47
C ARG A 24 21.36 -19.25 37.00
N GLU A 25 21.55 -20.45 36.48
CA GLU A 25 20.44 -21.30 36.01
C GLU A 25 19.46 -21.65 37.14
N VAL A 26 19.94 -21.77 38.38
CA VAL A 26 19.11 -22.06 39.56
C VAL A 26 18.57 -20.79 40.22
N ALA A 27 19.37 -19.71 40.29
CA ALA A 27 19.02 -18.50 41.02
C ALA A 27 18.19 -17.49 40.21
N ALA A 28 18.24 -17.53 38.87
CA ALA A 28 17.50 -16.59 38.03
C ALA A 28 16.03 -17.00 37.88
N VAL A 29 15.10 -16.03 37.97
CA VAL A 29 13.66 -16.24 37.77
C VAL A 29 13.36 -16.81 36.38
N ASN A 30 14.10 -16.37 35.37
CA ASN A 30 14.03 -16.92 34.02
C ASN A 30 15.46 -17.09 33.48
N SER A 31 15.89 -18.36 33.37
CA SER A 31 17.20 -18.75 32.87
C SER A 31 17.38 -18.53 31.37
N GLU A 32 16.28 -18.34 30.62
CA GLU A 32 16.28 -18.03 29.19
C GLU A 32 16.53 -16.54 28.90
N ILE A 33 16.71 -15.67 29.90
CA ILE A 33 16.98 -14.23 29.70
C ILE A 33 18.48 -13.95 29.55
N SER A 34 18.84 -12.98 28.71
CA SER A 34 20.24 -12.56 28.50
C SER A 34 20.69 -11.50 29.51
N THR A 35 22.01 -11.27 29.61
CA THR A 35 22.59 -10.20 30.44
C THR A 35 22.54 -8.83 29.76
N GLY A 36 22.12 -8.76 28.49
CA GLY A 36 22.12 -7.53 27.70
C GLY A 36 23.49 -7.01 27.28
N LEU A 37 24.59 -7.63 27.72
CA LEU A 37 25.95 -7.20 27.39
C LEU A 37 26.41 -7.83 26.07
N PRO A 38 26.62 -7.08 24.98
CA PRO A 38 27.02 -7.65 23.70
C PRO A 38 28.47 -8.15 23.72
N LEU A 39 28.78 -9.19 22.95
CA LEU A 39 30.14 -9.71 22.81
C LEU A 39 31.02 -8.72 22.02
N PRO A 40 32.15 -8.21 22.58
CA PRO A 40 32.97 -7.18 21.93
C PRO A 40 33.67 -7.65 20.66
N ALA A 41 33.95 -8.95 20.55
CA ALA A 41 34.58 -9.54 19.37
C ALA A 41 33.63 -9.74 18.17
N VAL A 42 32.30 -9.64 18.41
CA VAL A 42 31.27 -9.88 17.38
C VAL A 42 30.51 -8.58 17.09
N ASN A 43 30.15 -7.85 18.14
CA ASN A 43 29.43 -6.59 18.00
C ASN A 43 30.37 -5.48 17.52
N ARG A 44 30.09 -4.90 16.35
CA ARG A 44 30.85 -3.79 15.76
C ARG A 44 32.35 -4.10 15.57
N PHE A 45 32.68 -5.35 15.32
CA PHE A 45 34.03 -5.78 15.02
C PHE A 45 34.06 -6.55 13.68
N PRO A 46 34.89 -6.16 12.70
CA PRO A 46 35.78 -5.00 12.69
C PRO A 46 35.03 -3.66 12.77
N PRO A 47 35.66 -2.58 13.25
CA PRO A 47 35.03 -1.26 13.25
C PRO A 47 34.64 -0.84 11.83
N PRO A 48 33.58 -0.03 11.65
CA PRO A 48 32.99 0.25 10.34
C PRO A 48 33.98 0.73 9.27
N ALA A 49 35.00 1.49 9.65
CA ALA A 49 36.03 2.02 8.74
C ALA A 49 37.15 1.02 8.37
N SER A 50 37.14 -0.18 8.95
CA SER A 50 38.16 -1.23 8.74
C SER A 50 37.57 -2.52 8.16
N ARG A 51 36.34 -2.45 7.62
CA ARG A 51 35.69 -3.59 6.97
C ARG A 51 36.51 -3.97 5.72
N PRO A 52 36.84 -5.26 5.52
CA PRO A 52 37.58 -5.70 4.33
C PRO A 52 36.70 -5.73 3.07
N GLU A 53 35.38 -5.74 3.25
CA GLU A 53 34.39 -5.72 2.17
C GLU A 53 34.48 -4.41 1.39
N LYS A 54 34.69 -4.52 0.07
CA LYS A 54 34.63 -3.36 -0.83
C LYS A 54 33.17 -3.11 -1.21
N TYR A 55 32.66 -1.93 -0.88
CA TYR A 55 31.33 -1.53 -1.32
C TYR A 55 31.30 -1.39 -2.84
N SER A 56 30.35 -2.07 -3.47
CA SER A 56 29.97 -1.84 -4.86
C SER A 56 28.49 -1.48 -4.88
N THR A 57 28.14 -0.42 -5.60
CA THR A 57 26.75 0.00 -5.76
C THR A 57 25.97 -1.12 -6.47
N PRO A 58 24.84 -1.60 -5.92
CA PRO A 58 24.06 -2.65 -6.57
C PRO A 58 23.57 -2.16 -7.93
N ALA A 59 23.83 -2.95 -8.97
CA ALA A 59 23.36 -2.64 -10.31
C ALA A 59 21.83 -2.78 -10.37
N THR A 60 21.17 -1.75 -10.88
CA THR A 60 19.74 -1.80 -11.21
C THR A 60 19.57 -1.71 -12.72
N LYS A 61 18.35 -1.90 -13.23
CA LYS A 61 18.05 -1.66 -14.66
C LYS A 61 18.44 -0.23 -15.10
N ALA A 62 18.49 0.73 -14.17
CA ALA A 62 18.91 2.09 -14.45
C ALA A 62 20.42 2.26 -14.64
N SER A 63 21.23 1.25 -14.29
CA SER A 63 22.70 1.27 -14.38
C SER A 63 23.23 0.83 -15.75
N ASP A 64 22.36 0.39 -16.67
CA ASP A 64 22.78 -0.05 -18.01
C ASP A 64 23.37 1.13 -18.81
N PRO A 65 24.63 1.03 -19.30
CA PRO A 65 25.24 2.07 -20.12
C PRO A 65 24.67 2.14 -21.55
N ALA A 66 24.07 1.07 -22.05
CA ALA A 66 23.49 1.00 -23.39
C ALA A 66 21.96 1.07 -23.34
N GLN A 67 21.33 1.60 -24.39
CA GLN A 67 19.86 1.55 -24.59
C GLN A 67 18.98 2.06 -23.43
N ASN A 68 19.55 2.87 -22.54
CA ASN A 68 18.90 3.35 -21.34
C ASN A 68 18.86 4.88 -21.37
N PRO A 69 17.98 5.52 -22.17
CA PRO A 69 17.86 6.97 -22.19
C PRO A 69 17.06 7.49 -20.97
N TYR A 70 17.45 8.63 -20.40
CA TYR A 70 16.83 9.17 -19.18
C TYR A 70 15.33 9.46 -19.33
N TRP A 71 14.89 9.95 -20.49
CA TRP A 71 13.49 10.33 -20.70
C TRP A 71 12.50 9.15 -20.58
N LYS A 72 12.92 7.90 -20.86
CA LYS A 72 12.07 6.70 -20.69
C LYS A 72 11.84 6.33 -19.22
N ARG A 73 12.74 6.76 -18.33
CA ARG A 73 12.70 6.49 -16.88
C ARG A 73 12.41 7.74 -16.06
N ASP A 74 12.11 8.85 -16.71
CA ASP A 74 11.79 10.12 -16.04
C ASP A 74 10.34 10.10 -15.51
N VAL A 75 10.16 9.43 -14.38
CA VAL A 75 8.87 9.38 -13.66
C VAL A 75 8.47 10.75 -13.10
N ARG A 76 9.45 11.63 -12.86
CA ARG A 76 9.19 12.98 -12.33
C ARG A 76 8.43 13.85 -13.31
N ARG A 77 8.69 13.72 -14.62
CA ARG A 77 7.94 14.44 -15.67
C ARG A 77 6.68 13.70 -16.12
N ALA A 78 6.65 12.38 -16.01
CA ALA A 78 5.50 11.55 -16.33
C ALA A 78 4.53 11.41 -15.14
N TYR A 79 4.25 12.51 -14.43
CA TYR A 79 3.31 12.50 -13.32
C TYR A 79 1.86 12.53 -13.86
N PRO A 80 0.91 11.84 -13.19
CA PRO A 80 -0.50 11.94 -13.56
C PRO A 80 -1.02 13.35 -13.31
N GLN A 81 -1.64 13.95 -14.31
CA GLN A 81 -2.27 15.27 -14.18
C GLN A 81 -3.54 15.19 -13.33
N LEU A 82 -3.78 16.23 -12.53
CA LEU A 82 -5.00 16.34 -11.73
C LEU A 82 -6.15 16.78 -12.65
N SER A 83 -7.16 15.92 -12.80
CA SER A 83 -8.41 16.25 -13.49
C SER A 83 -9.35 17.00 -12.55
N ILE A 84 -9.70 18.25 -12.88
CA ILE A 84 -10.71 19.05 -12.18
C ILE A 84 -11.97 19.01 -13.03
N VAL A 85 -13.13 18.73 -12.40
CA VAL A 85 -14.43 18.77 -13.06
C VAL A 85 -15.29 19.79 -12.34
N THR A 86 -15.61 20.88 -13.03
CA THR A 86 -16.51 21.93 -12.54
C THR A 86 -17.98 21.56 -12.77
N GLN A 87 -18.90 22.25 -12.11
CA GLN A 87 -20.33 22.01 -12.25
C GLN A 87 -20.84 22.22 -13.69
N SER A 88 -20.28 23.20 -14.41
CA SER A 88 -20.60 23.49 -15.80
C SER A 88 -20.06 22.43 -16.77
N GLU A 89 -18.84 21.92 -16.53
CA GLU A 89 -18.27 20.83 -17.33
C GLU A 89 -19.01 19.52 -17.07
N LEU A 90 -19.44 19.27 -15.82
CA LEU A 90 -20.25 18.10 -15.51
C LEU A 90 -21.61 18.17 -16.22
N SER A 91 -22.28 19.33 -16.21
CA SER A 91 -23.58 19.47 -16.85
C SER A 91 -23.51 19.31 -18.37
N SER A 92 -22.46 19.82 -19.03
CA SER A 92 -22.23 19.60 -20.46
C SER A 92 -21.98 18.12 -20.76
N LEU A 93 -21.09 17.46 -20.00
CA LEU A 93 -20.78 16.04 -20.16
C LEU A 93 -22.02 15.14 -19.99
N LEU A 94 -22.88 15.45 -19.02
CA LEU A 94 -24.13 14.72 -18.81
C LEU A 94 -25.08 14.85 -20.01
N ILE A 95 -25.22 16.05 -20.58
CA ILE A 95 -26.08 16.30 -21.74
C ILE A 95 -25.52 15.59 -22.98
N GLU A 96 -24.22 15.71 -23.25
CA GLU A 96 -23.54 15.04 -24.36
C GLU A 96 -23.71 13.51 -24.28
N HIS A 97 -23.47 12.93 -23.10
CA HIS A 97 -23.57 11.48 -22.91
C HIS A 97 -25.01 10.97 -23.02
N SER A 98 -26.01 11.81 -22.72
CA SER A 98 -27.43 11.45 -22.85
C SER A 98 -27.93 11.41 -24.31
N ARG A 99 -27.30 12.16 -25.23
CA ARG A 99 -27.75 12.31 -26.63
C ARG A 99 -27.21 11.22 -27.58
N GLY A 100 -26.42 10.26 -27.08
CA GLY A 100 -25.75 9.24 -27.88
C GLY A 100 -24.59 9.82 -28.71
N PRO A 101 -23.66 9.00 -29.23
CA PRO A 101 -22.55 9.49 -30.02
C PRO A 101 -23.05 9.96 -31.40
N ALA A 102 -23.45 11.22 -31.50
CA ALA A 102 -23.72 11.87 -32.77
C ALA A 102 -22.40 12.36 -33.40
N VAL A 103 -21.47 11.43 -33.66
CA VAL A 103 -20.36 11.70 -34.58
C VAL A 103 -20.86 11.31 -35.96
N ALA A 104 -21.32 12.29 -36.74
CA ALA A 104 -21.56 12.08 -38.16
C ALA A 104 -20.23 11.74 -38.85
N ALA A 105 -20.27 10.82 -39.83
CA ALA A 105 -19.09 10.49 -40.63
C ALA A 105 -18.54 11.77 -41.31
N PRO A 106 -17.21 11.95 -41.38
CA PRO A 106 -16.63 13.16 -41.94
C PRO A 106 -16.93 13.25 -43.44
N THR A 107 -17.75 14.23 -43.84
CA THR A 107 -17.86 14.70 -45.23
C THR A 107 -16.76 15.73 -45.51
N GLU A 108 -16.11 15.64 -46.67
CA GLU A 108 -14.81 16.26 -47.00
C GLU A 108 -14.74 17.80 -46.87
N GLU A 109 -15.86 18.50 -46.66
CA GLU A 109 -15.91 19.97 -46.66
C GLU A 109 -16.09 20.62 -45.28
N LYS A 110 -16.19 19.84 -44.18
CA LYS A 110 -16.29 20.42 -42.82
C LYS A 110 -15.33 19.72 -41.85
N LYS A 111 -14.21 20.39 -41.56
CA LYS A 111 -13.27 20.08 -40.47
C LYS A 111 -13.65 20.74 -39.14
N ASP A 112 -14.92 21.06 -38.95
CA ASP A 112 -15.40 21.57 -37.68
C ASP A 112 -15.87 20.40 -36.83
N VAL A 113 -15.09 20.07 -35.79
CA VAL A 113 -15.67 19.42 -34.60
C VAL A 113 -16.85 20.30 -34.20
N PRO A 114 -18.06 19.76 -33.91
CA PRO A 114 -19.17 20.58 -33.45
C PRO A 114 -18.77 21.24 -32.13
N ALA A 115 -18.27 22.47 -32.23
CA ALA A 115 -17.78 23.30 -31.15
C ALA A 115 -18.86 24.27 -30.68
N ASP A 116 -20.13 23.87 -30.75
CA ASP A 116 -21.14 24.55 -29.95
C ASP A 116 -20.96 24.05 -28.52
N ALA A 117 -20.05 24.71 -27.80
CA ALA A 117 -19.98 24.61 -26.35
C ALA A 117 -21.41 24.84 -25.84
N PRO A 118 -22.07 23.83 -25.26
CA PRO A 118 -23.42 24.01 -24.77
C PRO A 118 -23.39 25.14 -23.75
N LYS A 119 -24.29 26.11 -23.89
CA LYS A 119 -24.48 27.20 -22.92
C LYS A 119 -24.49 26.58 -21.52
N PRO A 120 -23.81 27.18 -20.53
CA PRO A 120 -23.74 26.60 -19.19
C PRO A 120 -25.16 26.46 -18.64
N VAL A 121 -25.69 25.24 -18.69
CA VAL A 121 -26.96 24.89 -18.08
C VAL A 121 -26.64 24.55 -16.63
N ASP A 122 -27.43 25.09 -15.72
CA ASP A 122 -27.35 24.70 -14.32
C ASP A 122 -27.47 23.19 -14.19
N LEU A 123 -26.57 22.58 -13.42
CA LEU A 123 -26.51 21.13 -13.23
C LEU A 123 -27.87 20.54 -12.79
N SER A 124 -28.64 21.28 -11.99
CA SER A 124 -29.99 20.87 -11.56
C SER A 124 -30.94 20.68 -12.74
N VAL A 125 -30.96 21.63 -13.67
CA VAL A 125 -31.80 21.59 -14.88
C VAL A 125 -31.35 20.45 -15.81
N ALA A 126 -30.04 20.26 -15.96
CA ALA A 126 -29.49 19.16 -16.75
C ALA A 126 -29.90 17.78 -16.18
N ILE A 127 -29.81 17.59 -14.86
CA ILE A 127 -30.23 16.35 -14.19
C ILE A 127 -31.74 16.13 -14.34
N GLN A 128 -32.56 17.17 -14.15
CA GLN A 128 -34.01 17.07 -14.32
C GLN A 128 -34.37 16.63 -15.74
N GLY A 129 -33.76 17.22 -16.77
CA GLY A 129 -34.00 16.84 -18.16
C GLY A 129 -33.63 15.38 -18.47
N ILE A 130 -32.53 14.88 -17.89
CA ILE A 130 -32.09 13.49 -18.11
C ILE A 130 -32.98 12.50 -17.36
N THR A 131 -33.29 12.80 -16.09
CA THR A 131 -34.07 11.89 -15.22
C THR A 131 -35.53 11.77 -15.66
N GLN A 132 -36.10 12.79 -16.31
CA GLN A 132 -37.41 12.72 -16.96
C GLN A 132 -37.43 11.73 -18.14
N ASN A 133 -36.35 11.71 -18.92
CA ASN A 133 -36.26 10.89 -20.14
C ASN A 133 -35.73 9.46 -19.88
N LYS A 134 -34.89 9.27 -18.86
CA LYS A 134 -34.25 7.98 -18.57
C LYS A 134 -34.07 7.76 -17.08
N LYS A 135 -34.51 6.59 -16.60
CA LYS A 135 -34.21 6.12 -15.25
C LYS A 135 -32.73 5.71 -15.16
N VAL A 136 -31.91 6.52 -14.49
CA VAL A 136 -30.45 6.32 -14.37
C VAL A 136 -30.09 5.10 -13.51
N TYR A 137 -30.83 4.89 -12.42
CA TYR A 137 -30.61 3.76 -11.51
C TYR A 137 -31.86 2.87 -11.41
N SER A 138 -31.66 1.57 -11.52
CA SER A 138 -32.71 0.54 -11.44
C SER A 138 -32.24 -0.62 -10.58
N VAL A 139 -33.11 -1.59 -10.32
CA VAL A 139 -32.72 -2.82 -9.60
C VAL A 139 -31.57 -3.56 -10.32
N THR A 140 -31.50 -3.46 -11.64
CA THR A 140 -30.44 -4.04 -12.46
C THR A 140 -29.24 -3.10 -12.65
N SER A 141 -29.36 -1.82 -12.31
CA SER A 141 -28.33 -0.77 -12.47
C SER A 141 -28.22 0.04 -11.19
N LEU A 142 -27.62 -0.57 -10.16
CA LEU A 142 -27.36 0.07 -8.87
C LEU A 142 -26.31 1.19 -9.00
N PRO A 143 -26.31 2.19 -8.10
CA PRO A 143 -25.26 3.20 -8.06
C PRO A 143 -23.89 2.55 -7.82
N PRO A 144 -22.81 3.11 -8.39
CA PRO A 144 -21.47 2.56 -8.23
C PRO A 144 -21.02 2.62 -6.77
N THR A 145 -20.38 1.54 -6.30
CA THR A 145 -19.75 1.47 -4.99
C THR A 145 -18.31 1.96 -5.04
N LEU A 146 -17.76 2.42 -3.90
CA LEU A 146 -16.38 2.86 -3.81
C LEU A 146 -15.39 1.72 -4.18
N PRO A 147 -14.37 1.98 -5.03
CA PRO A 147 -13.36 1.00 -5.38
C PRO A 147 -12.40 0.81 -4.19
N THR A 148 -12.65 -0.19 -3.35
CA THR A 148 -11.76 -0.56 -2.24
C THR A 148 -10.87 -1.73 -2.62
N SER A 149 -9.55 -1.62 -2.37
CA SER A 149 -8.58 -2.67 -2.73
C SER A 149 -8.71 -3.93 -1.86
N ARG A 150 -9.33 -3.80 -0.69
CA ARG A 150 -9.54 -4.89 0.27
C ARG A 150 -10.99 -4.86 0.77
N PRO A 151 -11.94 -5.45 0.03
CA PRO A 151 -13.36 -5.34 0.36
C PRO A 151 -13.77 -6.18 1.58
N ARG A 152 -12.97 -7.17 1.99
CA ARG A 152 -13.29 -8.07 3.10
C ARG A 152 -12.08 -8.30 4.01
N TRP A 153 -12.27 -8.09 5.30
CA TRP A 153 -11.33 -8.53 6.32
C TRP A 153 -11.53 -10.02 6.63
N VAL A 154 -10.43 -10.77 6.79
CA VAL A 154 -10.44 -12.20 7.11
C VAL A 154 -9.75 -12.37 8.46
N PRO A 155 -10.47 -12.77 9.52
CA PRO A 155 -9.88 -12.96 10.84
C PRO A 155 -8.91 -14.13 10.85
N HIS A 156 -7.65 -13.88 11.23
CA HIS A 156 -6.72 -14.93 11.59
C HIS A 156 -6.50 -14.94 13.11
N LEU A 157 -6.71 -16.08 13.74
CA LEU A 157 -6.47 -16.24 15.16
C LEU A 157 -4.96 -16.01 15.46
N ALA A 158 -4.67 -15.09 16.38
CA ALA A 158 -3.34 -14.80 16.85
C ALA A 158 -3.02 -15.61 18.13
N GLU A 159 -1.77 -15.53 18.57
CA GLU A 159 -1.38 -16.11 19.87
C GLU A 159 -2.20 -15.44 20.97
N ALA A 160 -2.70 -16.26 21.91
CA ALA A 160 -3.52 -15.75 23.00
C ALA A 160 -2.70 -14.79 23.87
N ALA A 161 -3.34 -13.70 24.33
CA ALA A 161 -2.73 -12.84 25.33
C ALA A 161 -2.38 -13.68 26.58
N PRO A 162 -1.33 -13.34 27.34
CA PRO A 162 -1.02 -14.04 28.58
C PRO A 162 -2.24 -14.06 29.51
N HIS A 163 -2.76 -15.25 29.79
CA HIS A 163 -3.90 -15.46 30.67
C HIS A 163 -3.66 -16.68 31.57
N HIS A 164 -4.34 -16.70 32.72
CA HIS A 164 -4.34 -17.86 33.60
C HIS A 164 -5.06 -19.04 32.90
N PRO A 165 -4.57 -20.30 33.02
CA PRO A 165 -5.18 -21.46 32.38
C PRO A 165 -6.68 -21.62 32.68
N ASP A 166 -7.09 -21.27 33.90
CA ASP A 166 -8.47 -21.37 34.38
C ASP A 166 -9.30 -20.08 34.18
N SER A 167 -8.86 -19.18 33.30
CA SER A 167 -9.61 -17.96 33.05
C SER A 167 -10.93 -18.28 32.32
N TYR A 168 -12.04 -17.90 32.93
CA TYR A 168 -13.39 -18.23 32.43
C TYR A 168 -13.73 -17.54 31.09
N PHE A 169 -13.07 -16.42 30.77
CA PHE A 169 -13.21 -15.70 29.50
C PHE A 169 -11.83 -15.28 28.96
N PRO A 170 -11.11 -16.16 28.24
CA PRO A 170 -9.82 -15.81 27.66
C PRO A 170 -10.00 -14.81 26.51
N MET A 171 -9.12 -13.80 26.46
CA MET A 171 -9.11 -12.82 25.38
C MET A 171 -8.59 -13.45 24.09
N MET A 172 -9.46 -13.61 23.11
CA MET A 172 -9.12 -14.15 21.79
C MET A 172 -8.68 -13.01 20.87
N LEU A 173 -7.42 -13.04 20.43
CA LEU A 173 -6.87 -12.05 19.53
C LEU A 173 -7.01 -12.50 18.07
N TYR A 174 -7.45 -11.59 17.20
CA TYR A 174 -7.54 -11.81 15.75
C TYR A 174 -6.73 -10.74 15.01
N LYS A 175 -6.08 -11.11 13.91
CA LYS A 175 -5.33 -10.22 13.02
C LYS A 175 -5.81 -10.34 11.58
#